data_AF-A0A957W2U2-F1
#
_entry.id   AF-A0A957W2U2-F1
#
_cell.length_a   1.000
_cell.length_b   1.000
_cell.length_c   1.000
_cell.angle_alpha   90.00
_cell.angle_beta   90.00
_cell.angle_gamma   90.00
#
_symmetry.space_group_name_H-M   'P 1'
#
loop_
_entity.id
_entity.type
_entity.pdbx_description
1 polymer ?
#
loop_
_entity_poly.entity_id
_entity_poly.type
_entity_poly.pdbx_seq_one_letter_code
_entity_poly.pdbx_strand_id
1 'polypeptide(L)'
;KQTLVNAERYITPELKEYESLILNADERQLEVEVRIFREVCAQIAASAQRLLTTARTLAYLDVVTALAEVALHNNYVRPLLSDDIPLEIVNGRHPVVETMPLVDADGLATAFVPNDIRMSSEEMIHIITGPNMSGKSTFLRQVALIVLMAQIGSFVPADRAHIGLVDRIFTRIGAQDEIHAGQSTFMVEMVETAAILSQSTGRSLLILDEVGRGTSTYDGLAIARAVVEYIHNNPKIRAKTLFATHYHELTEVAKYLPHLRNYNVAVAEEGSKVIFLHKIVPGGADRSYGIHVAQIAGIPKAVIDRANEILEELEGNADFRERRERTRQAFSGVQMSFLAPETHPLVEEIKELDVDSLSPLEALNKLYKLKQRAME
;
A
#
# COMPACT_ATOMS: atom_id res chain seq x y z
N LYS A 1 54.90 -19.93 56.58
CA LYS A 1 53.84 -19.94 57.61
C LYS A 1 52.73 -19.03 57.13
N GLN A 2 51.50 -19.54 57.01
CA GLN A 2 50.31 -18.76 56.67
C GLN A 2 49.30 -18.91 57.82
N THR A 3 48.87 -17.80 58.43
CA THR A 3 47.93 -17.82 59.54
C THR A 3 46.52 -17.50 59.04
N LEU A 4 45.57 -18.37 59.38
CA LEU A 4 44.13 -18.22 59.10
C LEU A 4 43.38 -17.97 60.43
N VAL A 5 42.15 -17.46 60.36
CA VAL A 5 41.34 -17.07 61.54
C VAL A 5 41.23 -18.18 62.61
N ASN A 6 41.22 -19.45 62.19
CA ASN A 6 41.04 -20.60 63.09
C ASN A 6 42.19 -21.64 63.02
N ALA A 7 43.28 -21.40 62.27
CA ALA A 7 44.35 -22.38 62.11
C ALA A 7 45.66 -21.76 61.59
N GLU A 8 46.78 -22.44 61.83
CA GLU A 8 48.08 -22.07 61.27
C GLU A 8 48.57 -23.14 60.30
N ARG A 9 48.93 -22.73 59.07
CA ARG A 9 49.55 -23.58 58.07
C ARG A 9 51.06 -23.42 58.10
N TYR A 10 51.75 -24.54 58.25
CA TYR A 10 53.21 -24.65 58.29
C TYR A 10 53.71 -25.31 57.00
N ILE A 11 54.94 -25.02 56.62
CA ILE A 11 55.61 -25.61 55.47
C ILE A 11 56.94 -26.20 55.94
N THR A 12 57.26 -27.42 55.51
CA THR A 12 58.57 -28.03 55.72
C THR A 12 59.43 -27.87 54.45
N PRO A 13 60.77 -27.92 54.55
CA PRO A 13 61.64 -27.86 53.37
C PRO A 13 61.27 -28.91 52.31
N GLU A 14 61.05 -30.16 52.73
CA GLU A 14 60.62 -31.27 51.85
C GLU A 14 59.28 -30.97 51.16
N LEU A 15 58.28 -30.45 51.90
CA LEU A 15 56.99 -30.10 51.32
C LEU A 15 57.11 -28.97 50.29
N LYS A 16 58.02 -28.01 50.51
CA LYS A 16 58.27 -26.90 49.59
C LYS A 16 58.96 -27.37 48.30
N GLU A 17 59.85 -28.36 48.38
CA GLU A 17 60.46 -28.99 47.21
C GLU A 17 59.41 -29.74 46.37
N TYR A 18 58.54 -30.52 47.02
CA TYR A 18 57.41 -31.19 46.34
C TYR A 18 56.41 -30.20 45.74
N GLU A 19 56.04 -29.14 46.47
CA GLU A 19 55.17 -28.07 45.96
C GLU A 19 55.75 -27.44 44.69
N SER A 20 57.06 -27.14 44.70
CA SER A 20 57.74 -26.60 43.51
C SER A 20 57.74 -27.58 42.34
N LEU A 21 57.93 -28.88 42.60
CA LEU A 21 57.92 -29.91 41.57
C LEU A 21 56.52 -30.09 40.95
N ILE A 22 55.47 -30.04 41.78
CA ILE A 22 54.07 -30.11 41.33
C ILE A 22 53.73 -28.87 40.49
N LEU A 23 54.04 -27.67 40.96
CA LEU A 23 53.74 -26.44 40.23
C LEU A 23 54.45 -26.39 38.87
N ASN A 24 55.73 -26.78 38.81
CA ASN A 24 56.45 -26.87 37.53
C ASN A 24 55.85 -27.95 36.60
N ALA A 25 55.36 -29.06 37.15
CA ALA A 25 54.69 -30.10 36.37
C ALA A 25 53.35 -29.61 35.81
N ASP A 26 52.55 -28.89 36.61
CA ASP A 26 51.27 -28.29 36.20
C ASP A 26 51.47 -27.23 35.10
N GLU A 27 52.47 -26.35 35.26
CA GLU A 27 52.83 -25.37 34.22
C GLU A 27 53.23 -26.06 32.92
N ARG A 28 54.07 -27.10 33.00
CA ARG A 28 54.51 -27.86 31.82
C ARG A 28 53.37 -28.64 31.18
N GLN A 29 52.43 -29.15 31.98
CA GLN A 29 51.21 -29.80 31.48
C GLN A 29 50.38 -28.81 30.66
N LEU A 30 50.13 -27.61 31.21
CA LEU A 30 49.37 -26.56 30.53
C LEU A 30 50.07 -26.09 29.23
N GLU A 31 51.39 -25.93 29.24
CA GLU A 31 52.16 -25.59 28.04
C GLU A 31 51.99 -26.63 26.93
N VAL A 32 52.07 -27.92 27.29
CA VAL A 32 51.88 -29.02 26.34
C VAL A 32 50.45 -29.03 25.81
N GLU A 33 49.45 -28.81 26.67
CA GLU A 33 48.04 -28.75 26.29
C GLU A 33 47.74 -27.61 25.31
N VAL A 34 48.21 -26.40 25.61
CA VAL A 34 48.04 -25.23 24.73
C VAL A 34 48.73 -25.44 23.39
N ARG A 35 49.93 -26.06 23.38
CA ARG A 35 50.63 -26.40 22.15
C ARG A 35 49.81 -27.37 21.30
N ILE A 36 49.33 -28.47 21.89
CA ILE A 36 48.51 -29.47 21.20
C ILE A 36 47.21 -28.83 20.68
N PHE A 37 46.55 -28.00 21.48
CA PHE A 37 45.34 -27.29 21.06
C PHE A 37 45.59 -26.39 19.84
N ARG A 38 46.71 -25.65 19.82
CA ARG A 38 47.10 -24.82 18.67
C ARG A 38 47.41 -25.65 17.43
N GLU A 39 48.07 -26.80 17.60
CA GLU A 39 48.32 -27.74 16.50
C GLU A 39 47.00 -28.27 15.90
N VAL A 40 46.03 -28.64 16.75
CA VAL A 40 44.69 -29.05 16.31
C VAL A 40 43.99 -27.91 15.57
N CYS A 41 44.02 -26.69 16.11
CA CYS A 41 43.46 -25.51 15.44
C CYS A 41 44.09 -25.28 14.07
N ALA A 42 45.42 -25.43 13.94
CA ALA A 42 46.12 -25.27 12.69
C ALA A 42 45.74 -26.37 11.67
N GLN A 43 45.56 -27.61 12.11
CA GLN A 43 45.08 -28.71 11.25
C GLN A 43 43.66 -28.45 10.74
N ILE A 44 42.76 -27.93 11.59
CA ILE A 44 41.41 -27.54 11.20
C ILE A 44 41.46 -26.36 10.21
N ALA A 45 42.28 -25.35 10.50
CA ALA A 45 42.43 -24.16 9.66
C ALA A 45 42.95 -24.50 8.26
N ALA A 46 43.88 -25.47 8.14
CA ALA A 46 44.33 -25.98 6.85
C ALA A 46 43.19 -26.63 6.03
N SER A 47 42.15 -27.12 6.70
CA SER A 47 40.95 -27.68 6.09
C SER A 47 39.78 -26.68 5.98
N ALA A 48 39.98 -25.41 6.34
CA ALA A 48 38.90 -24.42 6.45
C ALA A 48 38.10 -24.26 5.16
N GLN A 49 38.78 -24.23 4.00
CA GLN A 49 38.10 -24.10 2.70
C GLN A 49 37.13 -25.26 2.44
N ARG A 50 37.52 -26.48 2.80
CA ARG A 50 36.67 -27.67 2.66
C ARG A 50 35.47 -27.56 3.58
N LEU A 51 35.68 -27.21 4.86
CA LEU A 51 34.61 -27.05 5.84
C LEU A 51 33.60 -25.97 5.44
N LEU A 52 34.06 -24.80 5.00
CA LEU A 52 33.20 -23.72 4.54
C LEU A 52 32.41 -24.10 3.28
N THR A 53 33.02 -24.87 2.37
CA THR A 53 32.34 -25.37 1.18
C THR A 53 31.23 -26.36 1.56
N THR A 54 31.51 -27.30 2.48
CA THR A 54 30.51 -28.22 3.01
C THR A 54 29.37 -27.47 3.70
N ALA A 55 29.68 -26.49 4.56
CA ALA A 55 28.68 -25.70 5.26
C ALA A 55 27.76 -24.93 4.30
N ARG A 56 28.32 -24.29 3.26
CA ARG A 56 27.54 -23.59 2.21
C ARG A 56 26.64 -24.55 1.42
N THR A 57 27.14 -25.75 1.14
CA THR A 57 26.38 -26.78 0.40
C THR A 57 25.21 -27.28 1.25
N LEU A 58 25.44 -27.55 2.54
CA LEU A 58 24.38 -27.93 3.47
C LEU A 58 23.35 -26.81 3.64
N ALA A 59 23.78 -25.56 3.75
CA ALA A 59 22.86 -24.41 3.84
C ALA A 59 21.98 -24.28 2.59
N TYR A 60 22.54 -24.50 1.40
CA TYR A 60 21.74 -24.50 0.16
C TYR A 60 20.71 -25.63 0.12
N LEU A 61 21.09 -26.84 0.53
CA LEU A 61 20.17 -27.98 0.63
C LEU A 61 19.05 -27.73 1.64
N ASP A 62 19.39 -27.16 2.80
CA ASP A 62 18.43 -26.82 3.86
C ASP A 62 17.36 -25.84 3.33
N VAL A 63 17.79 -24.75 2.69
CA VAL A 63 16.87 -23.76 2.09
C VAL A 63 15.97 -24.39 1.02
N VAL A 64 16.52 -25.15 0.08
CA VAL A 64 15.72 -25.76 -1.00
C VAL A 64 14.74 -26.78 -0.45
N THR A 65 15.14 -27.56 0.56
CA THR A 65 14.26 -28.55 1.21
C THR A 65 13.14 -27.87 1.98
N ALA A 66 13.45 -26.81 2.74
CA ALA A 66 12.44 -26.03 3.46
C ALA A 66 11.41 -25.39 2.51
N LEU A 67 11.85 -24.83 1.38
CA LEU A 67 10.94 -24.29 0.36
C LEU A 67 10.05 -25.38 -0.25
N ALA A 68 10.59 -26.57 -0.51
CA ALA A 68 9.83 -27.70 -1.03
C ALA A 68 8.79 -28.23 -0.04
N GLU A 69 9.14 -28.30 1.25
CA GLU A 69 8.23 -28.72 2.33
C GLU A 69 7.04 -27.76 2.44
N VAL A 70 7.31 -26.44 2.51
CA VAL A 70 6.26 -25.41 2.54
C VAL A 70 5.36 -25.48 1.31
N ALA A 71 5.96 -25.71 0.13
CA ALA A 71 5.20 -25.83 -1.11
C ALA A 71 4.26 -27.03 -1.11
N LEU A 72 4.71 -28.17 -0.58
CA LEU A 72 3.91 -29.38 -0.47
C LEU A 72 2.75 -29.21 0.52
N HIS A 73 3.04 -28.67 1.71
CA HIS A 73 2.02 -28.51 2.76
C HIS A 73 0.91 -27.52 2.37
N ASN A 74 1.26 -26.45 1.65
CA ASN A 74 0.31 -25.37 1.34
C ASN A 74 -0.20 -25.39 -0.12
N ASN A 75 0.10 -26.46 -0.88
CA ASN A 75 -0.26 -26.60 -2.29
C ASN A 75 0.19 -25.40 -3.13
N TYR A 76 1.47 -25.06 -3.04
CA TYR A 76 2.06 -24.01 -3.88
C TYR A 76 2.46 -24.59 -5.24
N VAL A 77 2.42 -23.74 -6.26
CA VAL A 77 2.72 -24.12 -7.64
C VAL A 77 4.03 -23.50 -8.11
N ARG A 78 4.71 -24.19 -9.03
CA ARG A 78 5.92 -23.67 -9.65
C ARG A 78 5.53 -22.51 -10.58
N PRO A 79 6.02 -21.28 -10.35
CA PRO A 79 5.73 -20.16 -11.24
C PRO A 79 6.48 -20.32 -12.57
N LEU A 80 5.90 -19.81 -13.66
CA LEU A 80 6.60 -19.55 -14.90
C LEU A 80 7.24 -18.16 -14.84
N LEU A 81 8.57 -18.10 -14.87
CA LEU A 81 9.31 -16.83 -14.95
C LEU A 81 9.65 -16.52 -16.41
N SER A 82 9.49 -15.26 -16.82
CA SER A 82 9.88 -14.79 -18.15
C SER A 82 10.55 -13.42 -18.10
N ASP A 83 11.36 -13.10 -19.10
CA ASP A 83 11.95 -11.75 -19.28
C ASP A 83 10.93 -10.70 -19.77
N ASP A 84 9.72 -11.16 -20.14
CA ASP A 84 8.62 -10.33 -20.63
C ASP A 84 7.91 -9.56 -19.50
N ILE A 85 6.95 -8.72 -19.87
CA ILE A 85 6.19 -7.85 -18.95
C ILE A 85 5.10 -8.55 -18.11
N PRO A 86 4.42 -9.64 -18.54
CA PRO A 86 3.13 -10.02 -17.99
C PRO A 86 3.23 -10.41 -16.51
N LEU A 87 2.17 -10.10 -15.75
CA LEU A 87 1.97 -10.60 -14.39
C LEU A 87 0.60 -11.23 -14.34
N GLU A 88 0.54 -12.55 -14.37
CA GLU A 88 -0.68 -13.32 -14.29
C GLU A 88 -0.61 -14.26 -13.09
N ILE A 89 -1.53 -14.11 -12.15
CA ILE A 89 -1.68 -14.98 -10.99
C ILE A 89 -3.15 -15.38 -10.91
N VAL A 90 -3.42 -16.68 -10.97
CA VAL A 90 -4.75 -17.26 -10.86
C VAL A 90 -4.94 -17.81 -9.45
N ASN A 91 -6.03 -17.42 -8.80
CA ASN A 91 -6.35 -17.78 -7.42
C ASN A 91 -5.16 -17.60 -6.45
N GLY A 92 -4.49 -16.45 -6.55
CA GLY A 92 -3.41 -16.11 -5.63
C GLY A 92 -3.91 -16.01 -4.20
N ARG A 93 -3.07 -16.44 -3.24
CA ARG A 93 -3.33 -16.37 -1.80
C ARG A 93 -2.19 -15.66 -1.10
N HIS A 94 -2.48 -15.00 0.02
CA HIS A 94 -1.45 -14.32 0.80
C HIS A 94 -0.69 -15.35 1.66
N PRO A 95 0.63 -15.56 1.46
CA PRO A 95 1.37 -16.70 2.02
C PRO A 95 1.38 -16.77 3.56
N VAL A 96 1.20 -15.63 4.22
CA VAL A 96 1.09 -15.55 5.68
C VAL A 96 -0.36 -15.65 6.17
N VAL A 97 -1.26 -14.81 5.63
CA VAL A 97 -2.66 -14.72 6.09
C VAL A 97 -3.43 -16.01 5.79
N GLU A 98 -3.10 -16.76 4.73
CA GLU A 98 -3.75 -18.05 4.45
C GLU A 98 -3.49 -19.13 5.52
N THR A 99 -2.42 -18.99 6.29
CA THR A 99 -2.07 -19.92 7.37
C THR A 99 -2.68 -19.54 8.72
N MET A 100 -3.28 -18.35 8.81
CA MET A 100 -3.89 -17.85 10.04
C MET A 100 -5.32 -18.38 10.18
N PRO A 101 -5.78 -18.69 11.40
CA PRO A 101 -7.19 -18.96 11.64
C PRO A 101 -8.00 -17.69 11.34
N LEU A 102 -8.72 -17.66 10.23
CA LEU A 102 -9.63 -16.58 9.90
C LEU A 102 -10.99 -16.88 10.52
N VAL A 103 -11.61 -15.87 11.12
CA VAL A 103 -12.96 -15.94 11.69
C VAL A 103 -13.83 -14.87 11.05
N ASP A 104 -15.07 -15.20 10.71
CA ASP A 104 -16.05 -14.22 10.26
C ASP A 104 -16.65 -13.41 11.44
N ALA A 105 -17.55 -12.49 11.10
CA ALA A 105 -18.24 -11.64 12.07
C ALA A 105 -19.09 -12.44 13.09
N ASP A 106 -19.46 -13.67 12.77
CA ASP A 106 -20.22 -14.58 13.63
C ASP A 106 -19.32 -15.57 14.40
N GLY A 107 -17.99 -15.45 14.25
CA GLY A 107 -16.99 -16.26 14.96
C GLY A 107 -16.73 -17.64 14.35
N LEU A 108 -17.20 -17.90 13.12
CA LEU A 108 -16.98 -19.15 12.42
C LEU A 108 -15.66 -19.11 11.63
N ALA A 109 -14.96 -20.24 11.59
CA ALA A 109 -13.75 -20.38 10.81
C ALA A 109 -14.04 -20.18 9.33
N THR A 110 -13.31 -19.28 8.68
CA THR A 110 -13.42 -19.00 7.25
C THR A 110 -12.14 -19.34 6.50
N ALA A 111 -12.29 -19.68 5.22
CA ALA A 111 -11.15 -19.88 4.33
C ALA A 111 -10.69 -18.54 3.73
N PHE A 112 -9.40 -18.41 3.46
CA PHE A 112 -8.86 -17.27 2.73
C PHE A 112 -9.46 -17.23 1.31
N VAL A 113 -9.93 -16.05 0.87
CA VAL A 113 -10.53 -15.88 -0.46
C VAL A 113 -9.44 -15.59 -1.50
N PRO A 114 -9.21 -16.50 -2.48
CA PRO A 114 -8.16 -16.32 -3.47
C PRO A 114 -8.56 -15.29 -4.55
N ASN A 115 -7.57 -14.57 -5.05
CA ASN A 115 -7.76 -13.46 -5.99
C ASN A 115 -6.89 -13.59 -7.24
N ASP A 116 -7.48 -13.24 -8.37
CA ASP A 116 -6.81 -13.23 -9.66
C ASP A 116 -6.18 -11.86 -9.91
N ILE A 117 -5.07 -11.83 -10.63
CA ILE A 117 -4.51 -10.60 -11.18
C ILE A 117 -3.93 -10.88 -12.56
N ARG A 118 -4.19 -9.98 -13.49
CA ARG A 118 -3.59 -9.97 -14.81
C ARG A 118 -3.13 -8.56 -15.14
N MET A 119 -1.83 -8.37 -15.33
CA MET A 119 -1.25 -7.14 -15.84
C MET A 119 -0.48 -7.46 -17.12
N SER A 120 -0.62 -6.62 -18.12
CA SER A 120 0.01 -6.76 -19.43
C SER A 120 0.35 -5.40 -19.99
N SER A 121 1.03 -5.31 -21.14
CA SER A 121 1.30 -4.02 -21.78
C SER A 121 0.04 -3.18 -22.08
N GLU A 122 -1.13 -3.81 -22.15
CA GLU A 122 -2.43 -3.14 -22.34
C GLU A 122 -3.09 -2.71 -21.03
N GLU A 123 -2.66 -3.29 -19.90
CA GLU A 123 -3.23 -3.11 -18.58
C GLU A 123 -2.08 -3.09 -17.56
N MET A 124 -1.52 -1.90 -17.35
CA MET A 124 -0.34 -1.71 -16.50
C MET A 124 -0.69 -1.06 -15.16
N ILE A 125 -1.86 -0.43 -15.03
CA ILE A 125 -2.27 0.27 -13.81
C ILE A 125 -3.65 -0.21 -13.40
N HIS A 126 -3.75 -0.76 -12.19
CA HIS A 126 -5.04 -1.12 -11.58
C HIS A 126 -5.37 -0.12 -10.48
N ILE A 127 -6.48 0.60 -10.64
CA ILE A 127 -7.06 1.39 -9.56
C ILE A 127 -8.03 0.50 -8.79
N ILE A 128 -7.75 0.28 -7.51
CA ILE A 128 -8.51 -0.62 -6.64
C ILE A 128 -9.29 0.23 -5.63
N THR A 129 -10.60 0.19 -5.76
CA THR A 129 -11.52 0.92 -4.88
C THR A 129 -12.26 -0.01 -3.93
N GLY A 130 -12.79 0.54 -2.85
CA GLY A 130 -13.59 -0.19 -1.87
C GLY A 130 -13.38 0.34 -0.46
N PRO A 131 -14.24 -0.06 0.49
CA PRO A 131 -14.18 0.43 1.86
C PRO A 131 -12.90 0.00 2.59
N ASN A 132 -12.60 0.66 3.71
CA ASN A 132 -11.51 0.23 4.57
C ASN A 132 -11.83 -1.15 5.17
N MET A 133 -10.78 -1.94 5.45
CA MET A 133 -10.90 -3.34 5.93
C MET A 133 -11.50 -4.35 4.94
N SER A 134 -11.79 -3.97 3.70
CA SER A 134 -12.31 -4.89 2.68
C SER A 134 -11.26 -5.86 2.11
N GLY A 135 -10.00 -5.76 2.53
CA GLY A 135 -8.91 -6.64 2.07
C GLY A 135 -8.07 -6.08 0.93
N LYS A 136 -8.25 -4.80 0.54
CA LYS A 136 -7.41 -4.12 -0.47
C LYS A 136 -5.92 -4.30 -0.16
N SER A 137 -5.44 -3.78 0.98
CA SER A 137 -4.02 -3.82 1.40
C SER A 137 -3.48 -5.26 1.44
N THR A 138 -4.30 -6.23 1.86
CA THR A 138 -3.93 -7.66 1.84
C THR A 138 -3.70 -8.14 0.40
N PHE A 139 -4.58 -7.79 -0.53
CA PHE A 139 -4.42 -8.13 -1.94
C PHE A 139 -3.17 -7.47 -2.55
N LEU A 140 -2.89 -6.19 -2.29
CA LEU A 140 -1.67 -5.57 -2.84
C LEU A 140 -0.40 -6.26 -2.30
N ARG A 141 -0.34 -6.49 -0.98
CA ARG A 141 0.80 -7.18 -0.34
C ARG A 141 0.96 -8.60 -0.86
N GLN A 142 -0.15 -9.32 -1.06
CA GLN A 142 -0.15 -10.65 -1.63
C GLN A 142 0.57 -10.68 -2.99
N VAL A 143 0.22 -9.78 -3.90
CA VAL A 143 0.86 -9.73 -5.22
C VAL A 143 2.36 -9.48 -5.10
N ALA A 144 2.76 -8.53 -4.24
CA ALA A 144 4.17 -8.25 -3.96
C ALA A 144 4.94 -9.49 -3.48
N LEU A 145 4.36 -10.20 -2.51
CA LEU A 145 4.95 -11.37 -1.89
C LEU A 145 5.06 -12.53 -2.88
N ILE A 146 4.04 -12.76 -3.72
CA ILE A 146 4.08 -13.80 -4.75
C ILE A 146 5.21 -13.53 -5.75
N VAL A 147 5.37 -12.28 -6.20
CA VAL A 147 6.46 -11.90 -7.11
C VAL A 147 7.83 -12.10 -6.46
N LEU A 148 7.98 -11.67 -5.20
CA LEU A 148 9.22 -11.86 -4.44
C LEU A 148 9.55 -13.35 -4.26
N MET A 149 8.56 -14.16 -3.86
CA MET A 149 8.70 -15.61 -3.67
C MET A 149 9.13 -16.31 -4.97
N ALA A 150 8.55 -15.91 -6.11
CA ALA A 150 8.94 -16.45 -7.40
C ALA A 150 10.41 -16.13 -7.74
N GLN A 151 10.84 -14.88 -7.51
CA GLN A 151 12.21 -14.43 -7.84
C GLN A 151 13.30 -14.93 -6.86
N ILE A 152 12.96 -15.34 -5.64
CA ILE A 152 13.90 -16.07 -4.76
C ILE A 152 14.02 -17.56 -5.15
N GLY A 153 13.21 -18.05 -6.10
CA GLY A 153 13.22 -19.44 -6.56
C GLY A 153 12.27 -20.38 -5.82
N SER A 154 11.28 -19.84 -5.08
CA SER A 154 10.25 -20.63 -4.40
C SER A 154 9.07 -20.94 -5.32
N PHE A 155 8.31 -21.98 -4.95
CA PHE A 155 6.92 -22.15 -5.40
C PHE A 155 6.05 -21.06 -4.77
N VAL A 156 4.90 -20.75 -5.37
CA VAL A 156 4.04 -19.62 -4.98
C VAL A 156 2.61 -20.04 -4.63
N PRO A 157 1.94 -19.31 -3.72
CA PRO A 157 0.55 -19.56 -3.30
C PRO A 157 -0.46 -19.14 -4.38
N ALA A 158 -0.64 -19.98 -5.40
CA ALA A 158 -1.57 -19.75 -6.51
C ALA A 158 -1.97 -21.09 -7.15
N ASP A 159 -2.98 -21.09 -8.02
CA ASP A 159 -3.27 -22.25 -8.88
C ASP A 159 -2.40 -22.22 -10.15
N ARG A 160 -2.09 -21.01 -10.63
CA ARG A 160 -1.17 -20.76 -11.74
C ARG A 160 -0.53 -19.39 -11.58
N ALA A 161 0.77 -19.28 -11.90
CA ALA A 161 1.46 -18.00 -11.91
C ALA A 161 2.42 -17.89 -13.12
N HIS A 162 2.29 -16.83 -13.89
CA HIS A 162 3.24 -16.39 -14.91
C HIS A 162 3.71 -14.98 -14.55
N ILE A 163 4.99 -14.86 -14.18
CA ILE A 163 5.56 -13.65 -13.60
C ILE A 163 6.74 -13.20 -14.46
N GLY A 164 6.55 -12.06 -15.12
CA GLY A 164 7.59 -11.28 -15.75
C GLY A 164 8.56 -10.72 -14.71
N LEU A 165 9.86 -10.84 -14.95
CA LEU A 165 10.88 -10.39 -14.01
C LEU A 165 10.75 -8.90 -13.68
N VAL A 166 10.77 -8.62 -12.38
CA VAL A 166 10.71 -7.28 -11.80
C VAL A 166 12.08 -6.90 -11.26
N ASP A 167 12.53 -5.69 -11.57
CA ASP A 167 13.81 -5.16 -11.09
C ASP A 167 13.72 -4.68 -9.64
N ARG A 168 12.61 -4.03 -9.29
CA ARG A 168 12.34 -3.46 -7.96
C ARG A 168 10.84 -3.51 -7.63
N ILE A 169 10.55 -3.84 -6.38
CA ILE A 169 9.21 -3.71 -5.81
C ILE A 169 9.21 -2.46 -4.93
N PHE A 170 8.38 -1.49 -5.28
CA PHE A 170 8.19 -0.27 -4.51
C PHE A 170 6.86 -0.33 -3.78
N THR A 171 6.87 -0.01 -2.48
CA THR A 171 5.67 -0.02 -1.66
C THR A 171 5.52 1.30 -0.93
N ARG A 172 4.36 1.93 -1.12
CA ARG A 172 3.82 2.96 -0.24
C ARG A 172 2.57 2.38 0.39
N ILE A 173 2.74 1.65 1.49
CA ILE A 173 1.64 1.11 2.29
C ILE A 173 1.80 1.74 3.66
N GLY A 174 0.80 2.50 4.11
CA GLY A 174 0.89 3.27 5.35
C GLY A 174 1.48 2.46 6.50
N ALA A 175 2.64 2.88 7.00
CA ALA A 175 3.16 2.42 8.27
C ALA A 175 2.34 3.08 9.39
N GLN A 176 1.92 2.29 10.37
CA GLN A 176 1.41 2.86 11.62
C GLN A 176 2.54 3.67 12.27
N ASP A 177 2.32 4.97 12.40
CA ASP A 177 2.89 5.87 13.39
C ASP A 177 4.36 5.67 13.76
N GLU A 178 5.26 5.55 12.78
CA GLU A 178 6.63 6.00 13.00
C GLU A 178 6.64 7.53 12.87
N ILE A 179 6.37 8.20 13.98
CA ILE A 179 6.65 9.63 14.15
C ILE A 179 8.18 9.77 14.06
N HIS A 180 8.70 9.84 12.85
CA HIS A 180 10.10 10.15 12.59
C HIS A 180 10.36 11.58 13.07
N ALA A 181 11.03 11.72 14.21
CA ALA A 181 11.82 12.86 14.68
C ALA A 181 11.50 14.26 14.08
N GLY A 182 10.23 14.68 14.07
CA GLY A 182 9.81 16.03 13.70
C GLY A 182 9.34 16.26 12.25
N GLN A 183 9.10 15.23 11.43
CA GLN A 183 8.48 15.40 10.10
C GLN A 183 6.96 15.10 10.13
N SER A 184 6.18 15.89 9.37
CA SER A 184 4.74 15.61 9.15
C SER A 184 4.57 14.27 8.43
N THR A 185 3.59 13.47 8.83
CA THR A 185 3.25 12.19 8.19
C THR A 185 2.99 12.35 6.69
N PHE A 186 2.37 13.46 6.29
CA PHE A 186 2.17 13.80 4.89
C PHE A 186 3.47 14.13 4.15
N MET A 187 4.44 14.77 4.81
CA MET A 187 5.75 15.03 4.20
C MET A 187 6.51 13.73 3.93
N VAL A 188 6.50 12.81 4.90
CA VAL A 188 7.12 11.48 4.74
C VAL A 188 6.48 10.74 3.56
N GLU A 189 5.16 10.75 3.48
CA GLU A 189 4.40 10.19 2.35
C GLU A 189 4.82 10.79 0.98
N MET A 190 5.00 12.11 0.92
CA MET A 190 5.44 12.79 -0.31
C MET A 190 6.89 12.45 -0.68
N VAL A 191 7.79 12.35 0.31
CA VAL A 191 9.18 11.95 0.10
C VAL A 191 9.27 10.51 -0.41
N GLU A 192 8.50 9.59 0.19
CA GLU A 192 8.39 8.21 -0.27
C GLU A 192 7.86 8.14 -1.70
N THR A 193 6.78 8.86 -2.00
CA THR A 193 6.20 8.91 -3.35
C THR A 193 7.21 9.47 -4.36
N ALA A 194 7.94 10.53 -4.01
CA ALA A 194 8.99 11.09 -4.87
C ALA A 194 10.15 10.10 -5.09
N ALA A 195 10.56 9.35 -4.07
CA ALA A 195 11.59 8.32 -4.18
C ALA A 195 11.14 7.19 -5.11
N ILE A 196 9.88 6.73 -5.00
CA ILE A 196 9.29 5.74 -5.90
C ILE A 196 9.33 6.26 -7.34
N LEU A 197 8.77 7.44 -7.59
CA LEU A 197 8.70 7.99 -8.95
C LEU A 197 10.06 8.23 -9.60
N SER A 198 11.08 8.61 -8.81
CA SER A 198 12.43 8.89 -9.33
C SER A 198 13.27 7.64 -9.62
N GLN A 199 13.00 6.52 -8.95
CA GLN A 199 13.80 5.29 -9.04
C GLN A 199 13.11 4.15 -9.80
N SER A 200 11.82 4.31 -10.11
CA SER A 200 11.02 3.31 -10.84
C SER A 200 11.42 3.23 -12.32
N THR A 201 11.32 2.03 -12.87
CA THR A 201 11.56 1.74 -14.29
C THR A 201 10.38 1.00 -14.93
N GLY A 202 10.41 0.83 -16.25
CA GLY A 202 9.51 -0.04 -17.03
C GLY A 202 9.28 -1.44 -16.48
N ARG A 203 10.23 -1.97 -15.69
CA ARG A 203 10.19 -3.32 -15.14
C ARG A 203 9.75 -3.37 -13.68
N SER A 204 9.57 -2.22 -13.03
CA SER A 204 9.25 -2.17 -11.61
C SER A 204 7.80 -2.58 -11.33
N LEU A 205 7.55 -3.02 -10.10
CA LEU A 205 6.21 -3.25 -9.54
C LEU A 205 5.95 -2.19 -8.47
N LEU A 206 4.95 -1.34 -8.69
CA LEU A 206 4.59 -0.25 -7.80
C LEU A 206 3.31 -0.62 -7.04
N ILE A 207 3.36 -0.46 -5.72
CA ILE A 207 2.25 -0.73 -4.83
C ILE A 207 1.99 0.53 -4.03
N LEU A 208 0.88 1.20 -4.34
CA LEU A 208 0.51 2.49 -3.76
C LEU A 208 -0.82 2.32 -3.03
N ASP A 209 -0.84 2.58 -1.73
CA ASP A 209 -2.03 2.46 -0.89
C ASP A 209 -2.33 3.83 -0.26
N GLU A 210 -3.47 4.40 -0.65
CA GLU A 210 -4.03 5.65 -0.10
C GLU A 210 -3.12 6.88 -0.19
N VAL A 211 -2.44 7.07 -1.33
CA VAL A 211 -1.64 8.28 -1.57
C VAL A 211 -2.54 9.52 -1.55
N GLY A 212 -2.10 10.57 -0.84
CA GLY A 212 -2.79 11.84 -0.68
C GLY A 212 -3.78 11.87 0.48
N ARG A 213 -3.77 10.90 1.41
CA ARG A 213 -4.74 10.86 2.52
C ARG A 213 -4.44 11.86 3.65
N GLY A 214 -3.18 12.25 3.83
CA GLY A 214 -2.75 13.13 4.93
C GLY A 214 -3.02 14.63 4.74
N THR A 215 -3.80 15.04 3.74
CA THR A 215 -4.03 16.46 3.37
C THR A 215 -5.52 16.72 3.05
N SER A 216 -5.85 17.93 2.59
CA SER A 216 -7.21 18.28 2.15
C SER A 216 -7.68 17.32 1.04
N THR A 217 -8.97 16.98 1.03
CA THR A 217 -9.53 15.99 0.09
C THR A 217 -9.23 16.33 -1.38
N TYR A 218 -9.34 17.62 -1.74
CA TYR A 218 -9.08 18.06 -3.12
C TYR A 218 -7.59 18.06 -3.46
N ASP A 219 -6.71 18.48 -2.54
CA ASP A 219 -5.26 18.41 -2.77
C ASP A 219 -4.79 16.96 -2.88
N GLY A 220 -5.31 16.09 -2.00
CA GLY A 220 -5.01 14.67 -1.98
C GLY A 220 -5.41 13.98 -3.29
N LEU A 221 -6.65 14.21 -3.74
CA LEU A 221 -7.14 13.72 -5.03
C LEU A 221 -6.29 14.25 -6.20
N ALA A 222 -5.96 15.54 -6.21
CA ALA A 222 -5.17 16.15 -7.28
C ALA A 222 -3.77 15.53 -7.37
N ILE A 223 -3.10 15.33 -6.23
CA ILE A 223 -1.79 14.69 -6.15
C ILE A 223 -1.89 13.23 -6.60
N ALA A 224 -2.84 12.46 -6.06
CA ALA A 224 -3.01 11.05 -6.42
C ALA A 224 -3.23 10.88 -7.93
N ARG A 225 -4.08 11.73 -8.52
CA ARG A 225 -4.32 11.74 -9.96
C ARG A 225 -3.05 12.07 -10.74
N ALA A 226 -2.33 13.13 -10.35
CA ALA A 226 -1.09 13.53 -11.02
C ALA A 226 -0.02 12.43 -10.96
N VAL A 227 0.08 11.70 -9.85
CA VAL A 227 0.99 10.56 -9.69
C VAL A 227 0.62 9.43 -10.66
N VAL A 228 -0.65 9.06 -10.75
CA VAL A 228 -1.13 8.03 -11.69
C VAL A 228 -0.87 8.44 -13.15
N GLU A 229 -1.21 9.69 -13.51
CA GLU A 229 -0.96 10.23 -14.84
C GLU A 229 0.54 10.26 -15.17
N TYR A 230 1.40 10.61 -14.21
CA TYR A 230 2.84 10.61 -14.38
C TYR A 230 3.40 9.20 -14.63
N ILE A 231 2.98 8.21 -13.83
CA ILE A 231 3.39 6.80 -14.02
C ILE A 231 2.96 6.28 -15.39
N HIS A 232 1.74 6.59 -15.81
CA HIS A 232 1.18 6.18 -17.09
C HIS A 232 1.89 6.84 -18.29
N ASN A 233 2.03 8.17 -18.25
CA ASN A 233 2.47 8.95 -19.41
C ASN A 233 3.99 8.95 -19.58
N ASN A 234 4.75 8.78 -18.50
CA ASN A 234 6.21 8.79 -18.55
C ASN A 234 6.77 7.51 -19.19
N PRO A 235 7.38 7.59 -20.39
CA PRO A 235 7.86 6.41 -21.12
C PRO A 235 8.94 5.60 -20.37
N LYS A 236 9.64 6.22 -19.42
CA LYS A 236 10.68 5.53 -18.62
C LYS A 236 10.10 4.68 -17.50
N ILE A 237 8.92 5.04 -17.00
CA ILE A 237 8.30 4.39 -15.84
C ILE A 237 7.35 3.32 -16.33
N ARG A 238 6.18 3.67 -16.90
CA ARG A 238 5.16 2.72 -17.42
C ARG A 238 5.18 1.35 -16.71
N ALA A 239 5.19 1.40 -15.39
CA ALA A 239 5.48 0.25 -14.53
C ALA A 239 4.17 -0.45 -14.16
N LYS A 240 4.25 -1.75 -13.84
CA LYS A 240 3.11 -2.47 -13.28
C LYS A 240 2.74 -1.80 -11.96
N THR A 241 1.54 -1.26 -11.84
CA THR A 241 1.12 -0.44 -10.70
C THR A 241 -0.22 -0.91 -10.15
N LEU A 242 -0.23 -1.23 -8.86
CA LEU A 242 -1.44 -1.43 -8.07
C LEU A 242 -1.65 -0.20 -7.19
N PHE A 243 -2.77 0.47 -7.38
CA PHE A 243 -3.11 1.68 -6.65
C PHE A 243 -4.43 1.48 -5.90
N ALA A 244 -4.36 1.28 -4.58
CA ALA A 244 -5.55 1.27 -3.75
C ALA A 244 -5.90 2.69 -3.29
N THR A 245 -7.18 3.06 -3.41
CA THR A 245 -7.65 4.40 -3.09
C THR A 245 -9.07 4.40 -2.52
N HIS A 246 -9.36 5.46 -1.75
CA HIS A 246 -10.71 5.82 -1.31
C HIS A 246 -11.33 6.91 -2.20
N TYR A 247 -10.55 7.51 -3.10
CA TYR A 247 -11.03 8.50 -4.06
C TYR A 247 -11.75 7.83 -5.22
N HIS A 248 -13.08 7.85 -5.19
CA HIS A 248 -13.91 7.29 -6.27
C HIS A 248 -13.73 8.06 -7.58
N GLU A 249 -13.40 9.34 -7.50
CA GLU A 249 -13.15 10.24 -8.64
C GLU A 249 -11.96 9.78 -9.50
N LEU A 250 -11.02 9.01 -8.93
CA LEU A 250 -9.92 8.43 -9.70
C LEU A 250 -10.39 7.34 -10.67
N THR A 251 -11.56 6.74 -10.46
CA THR A 251 -12.10 5.74 -11.39
C THR A 251 -12.44 6.35 -12.76
N GLU A 252 -12.79 7.63 -12.80
CA GLU A 252 -13.07 8.37 -14.04
C GLU A 252 -11.82 8.53 -14.92
N VAL A 253 -10.63 8.49 -14.33
CA VAL A 253 -9.35 8.60 -15.04
C VAL A 253 -9.14 7.43 -16.01
N ALA A 254 -9.73 6.27 -15.71
CA ALA A 254 -9.70 5.09 -16.59
C ALA A 254 -10.30 5.35 -17.98
N LYS A 255 -11.21 6.33 -18.11
CA LYS A 255 -11.84 6.70 -19.39
C LYS A 255 -10.85 7.36 -20.36
N TYR A 256 -9.79 7.97 -19.83
CA TYR A 256 -8.83 8.76 -20.61
C TYR A 256 -7.42 8.15 -20.65
N LEU A 257 -7.09 7.22 -19.75
CA LEU A 257 -5.81 6.53 -19.72
C LEU A 257 -5.96 5.08 -20.23
N PRO A 258 -5.50 4.74 -21.44
CA PRO A 258 -5.79 3.45 -22.09
C PRO A 258 -5.24 2.22 -21.35
N HIS A 259 -4.15 2.38 -20.59
CA HIS A 259 -3.51 1.28 -19.85
C HIS A 259 -3.97 1.13 -18.40
N LEU A 260 -4.97 1.92 -18.00
CA LEU A 260 -5.54 1.91 -16.66
C LEU A 260 -6.85 1.13 -16.66
N ARG A 261 -7.05 0.31 -15.62
CA ARG A 261 -8.29 -0.43 -15.39
C ARG A 261 -8.75 -0.25 -13.95
N ASN A 262 -10.06 -0.19 -13.77
CA ASN A 262 -10.68 -0.10 -12.45
C ASN A 262 -11.05 -1.48 -11.93
N TYR A 263 -10.78 -1.69 -10.66
CA TYR A 263 -11.19 -2.83 -9.89
C TYR A 263 -11.83 -2.37 -8.58
N ASN A 264 -12.71 -3.18 -8.03
CA ASN A 264 -13.28 -2.96 -6.72
C ASN A 264 -13.28 -4.26 -5.90
N VAL A 265 -13.45 -4.13 -4.59
CA VAL A 265 -13.75 -5.28 -3.75
C VAL A 265 -15.24 -5.58 -3.83
N ALA A 266 -15.59 -6.82 -4.18
CA ALA A 266 -16.96 -7.28 -4.25
C ALA A 266 -17.66 -7.22 -2.89
N VAL A 267 -18.87 -6.68 -2.91
CA VAL A 267 -19.73 -6.48 -1.75
C VAL A 267 -21.05 -7.19 -2.01
N ALA A 268 -21.54 -7.96 -1.04
CA ALA A 268 -22.87 -8.54 -1.06
C ALA A 268 -23.76 -7.79 -0.05
N GLU A 269 -24.96 -7.40 -0.48
CA GLU A 269 -25.98 -6.79 0.37
C GLU A 269 -27.05 -7.82 0.69
N GLU A 270 -27.24 -8.15 1.96
CA GLU A 270 -28.29 -9.04 2.43
C GLU A 270 -29.19 -8.31 3.44
N GLY A 271 -30.31 -7.80 2.94
CA GLY A 271 -31.22 -6.94 3.72
C GLY A 271 -30.55 -5.62 4.12
N SER A 272 -30.30 -5.43 5.41
CA SER A 272 -29.60 -4.26 5.96
C SER A 272 -28.15 -4.54 6.36
N LYS A 273 -27.59 -5.69 5.96
CA LYS A 273 -26.22 -6.10 6.25
C LYS A 273 -25.38 -6.07 4.98
N VAL A 274 -24.17 -5.54 5.10
CA VAL A 274 -23.17 -5.50 4.03
C VAL A 274 -22.08 -6.51 4.37
N ILE A 275 -21.82 -7.45 3.47
CA ILE A 275 -20.81 -8.49 3.63
C ILE A 275 -19.70 -8.25 2.60
N PHE A 276 -18.46 -8.13 3.09
CA PHE A 276 -17.29 -8.01 2.23
C PHE A 276 -16.85 -9.40 1.79
N LEU A 277 -16.90 -9.66 0.48
CA LEU A 277 -16.54 -10.96 -0.07
C LEU A 277 -15.02 -11.15 -0.23
N HIS A 278 -14.23 -10.10 0.02
CA HIS A 278 -12.77 -10.08 -0.14
C HIS A 278 -12.27 -10.51 -1.55
N LYS A 279 -13.17 -10.55 -2.54
CA LYS A 279 -12.87 -10.84 -3.94
C LYS A 279 -12.71 -9.54 -4.72
N ILE A 280 -11.62 -9.41 -5.46
CA ILE A 280 -11.35 -8.29 -6.37
C ILE A 280 -12.04 -8.58 -7.69
N VAL A 281 -12.87 -7.65 -8.16
CA VAL A 281 -13.62 -7.77 -9.42
C VAL A 281 -13.44 -6.51 -10.29
N PRO A 282 -13.49 -6.63 -11.63
CA PRO A 282 -13.41 -5.48 -12.53
C PRO A 282 -14.56 -4.50 -12.30
N GLY A 283 -14.26 -3.20 -12.38
CA GLY A 283 -15.23 -2.11 -12.23
C GLY A 283 -14.80 -1.06 -11.20
N GLY A 284 -15.40 0.13 -11.26
CA GLY A 284 -15.32 1.11 -10.17
C GLY A 284 -16.29 0.72 -9.05
N ALA A 285 -16.07 1.19 -7.82
CA ALA A 285 -17.08 1.10 -6.78
C ALA A 285 -18.15 2.18 -6.97
N ASP A 286 -19.42 1.78 -7.07
CA ASP A 286 -20.55 2.68 -7.34
C ASP A 286 -20.98 3.50 -6.11
N ARG A 287 -20.56 3.12 -4.90
CA ARG A 287 -20.97 3.75 -3.63
C ARG A 287 -19.87 3.70 -2.56
N SER A 288 -19.92 4.67 -1.65
CA SER A 288 -19.12 4.68 -0.41
C SER A 288 -19.84 3.89 0.69
N TYR A 289 -19.20 2.84 1.22
CA TYR A 289 -19.78 1.99 2.28
C TYR A 289 -19.38 2.42 3.71
N GLY A 290 -18.89 3.65 3.90
CA GLY A 290 -18.39 4.13 5.19
C GLY A 290 -19.42 4.06 6.32
N ILE A 291 -20.66 4.48 6.06
CA ILE A 291 -21.76 4.44 7.04
C ILE A 291 -22.15 2.98 7.36
N HIS A 292 -22.10 2.08 6.38
CA HIS A 292 -22.37 0.66 6.59
C HIS A 292 -21.30 -0.01 7.46
N VAL A 293 -20.02 0.34 7.29
CA VAL A 293 -18.94 -0.13 8.18
C VAL A 293 -19.16 0.35 9.62
N ALA A 294 -19.61 1.59 9.80
CA ALA A 294 -20.00 2.12 11.11
C ALA A 294 -21.15 1.32 11.75
N GLN A 295 -22.13 0.88 10.96
CA GLN A 295 -23.23 0.03 11.45
C GLN A 295 -22.72 -1.34 11.92
N ILE A 296 -21.78 -1.96 11.17
CA ILE A 296 -21.14 -3.23 11.55
C ILE A 296 -20.33 -3.06 12.84
N ALA A 297 -19.66 -1.91 13.01
CA ALA A 297 -18.92 -1.58 14.23
C ALA A 297 -19.81 -1.36 15.47
N GLY A 298 -21.14 -1.42 15.32
CA GLY A 298 -22.09 -1.27 16.41
C GLY A 298 -22.39 0.18 16.78
N ILE A 299 -22.16 1.14 15.88
CA ILE A 299 -22.56 2.53 16.11
C ILE A 299 -24.11 2.60 16.25
N PRO A 300 -24.64 3.34 17.25
CA PRO A 300 -26.07 3.39 17.51
C PRO A 300 -26.89 3.80 16.27
N LYS A 301 -28.04 3.14 16.08
CA LYS A 301 -28.91 3.34 14.91
C LYS A 301 -29.27 4.81 14.66
N ALA A 302 -29.56 5.58 15.72
CA ALA A 302 -29.87 7.01 15.58
C ALA A 302 -28.73 7.83 14.94
N VAL A 303 -27.47 7.46 15.17
CA VAL A 303 -26.30 8.11 14.55
C VAL A 303 -26.17 7.68 13.09
N ILE A 304 -26.42 6.40 12.78
CA ILE A 304 -26.43 5.88 11.41
C ILE A 304 -27.51 6.55 10.57
N ASP A 305 -28.74 6.64 11.09
CA ASP A 305 -29.87 7.29 10.43
C ASP A 305 -29.54 8.76 10.14
N ARG A 306 -29.00 9.50 11.12
CA ARG A 306 -28.58 10.89 10.93
C ARG A 306 -27.43 11.04 9.93
N ALA A 307 -26.47 10.12 9.94
CA ALA A 307 -25.35 10.15 8.99
C ALA A 307 -25.84 9.94 7.55
N ASN A 308 -26.85 9.09 7.33
CA ASN A 308 -27.47 8.90 6.02
C ASN A 308 -28.19 10.16 5.53
N GLU A 309 -28.96 10.83 6.40
CA GLU A 309 -29.60 12.11 6.06
C GLU A 309 -28.56 13.16 5.63
N ILE A 310 -27.46 13.29 6.38
CA ILE A 310 -26.37 14.23 6.06
C ILE A 310 -25.68 13.85 4.74
N LEU A 311 -25.48 12.56 4.47
CA LEU A 311 -24.89 12.09 3.23
C LEU A 311 -25.75 12.47 2.02
N GLU A 312 -27.07 12.25 2.11
CA GLU A 312 -28.02 12.65 1.06
C GLU A 312 -28.00 14.17 0.82
N GLU A 313 -27.92 14.98 1.88
CA GLU A 313 -27.77 16.44 1.77
C GLU A 313 -26.45 16.84 1.06
N LEU A 314 -25.35 16.14 1.34
CA LEU A 314 -24.04 16.42 0.75
C LEU A 314 -23.95 15.98 -0.72
N GLU A 315 -24.45 14.78 -1.04
CA GLU A 315 -24.49 14.26 -2.42
C GLU A 315 -25.43 15.11 -3.29
N GLY A 316 -26.61 15.48 -2.78
CA GLY A 316 -27.52 16.39 -3.46
C GLY A 316 -26.88 17.75 -3.78
N ASN A 317 -26.11 18.32 -2.85
CA ASN A 317 -25.39 19.58 -3.08
C ASN A 317 -24.18 19.44 -4.02
N ALA A 318 -23.51 18.29 -4.02
CA ALA A 318 -22.40 17.97 -4.93
C ALA A 318 -22.90 17.87 -6.38
N ASP A 319 -24.03 17.20 -6.61
CA ASP A 319 -24.67 17.09 -7.93
C ASP A 319 -25.09 18.47 -8.47
N PHE A 320 -25.61 19.35 -7.59
CA PHE A 320 -25.92 20.74 -7.96
C PHE A 320 -24.67 21.56 -8.32
N ARG A 321 -23.51 21.31 -7.69
CA ARG A 321 -22.23 21.95 -8.03
C ARG A 321 -21.62 21.39 -9.31
N GLU A 322 -21.61 20.07 -9.48
CA GLU A 322 -21.13 19.40 -10.71
C GLU A 322 -21.96 19.82 -11.93
N ARG A 323 -23.29 19.94 -11.79
CA ARG A 323 -24.14 20.42 -12.89
C ARG A 323 -23.82 21.86 -13.27
N ARG A 324 -23.48 22.71 -12.29
CA ARG A 324 -23.06 24.10 -12.50
C ARG A 324 -21.66 24.22 -13.10
N GLU A 325 -20.75 23.31 -12.77
CA GLU A 325 -19.39 23.24 -13.32
C GLU A 325 -19.33 22.57 -14.70
N ARG A 326 -20.13 21.53 -14.97
CA ARG A 326 -20.31 20.97 -16.32
C ARG A 326 -20.93 22.00 -17.26
N THR A 327 -21.84 22.84 -16.76
CA THR A 327 -22.37 23.98 -17.53
C THR A 327 -21.29 25.07 -17.76
N ARG A 328 -20.24 25.16 -16.93
CA ARG A 328 -19.11 26.08 -17.15
C ARG A 328 -18.01 25.49 -18.05
N GLN A 329 -17.72 24.20 -17.93
CA GLN A 329 -16.69 23.50 -18.73
C GLN A 329 -17.18 23.13 -20.15
N ALA A 330 -18.48 22.89 -20.34
CA ALA A 330 -19.07 22.79 -21.69
C ALA A 330 -18.94 24.10 -22.48
N PHE A 331 -18.73 25.24 -21.80
CA PHE A 331 -18.49 26.54 -22.41
C PHE A 331 -16.99 26.90 -22.57
N SER A 332 -16.05 26.07 -22.11
CA SER A 332 -14.60 26.38 -22.18
C SER A 332 -13.80 25.55 -23.20
N GLY A 333 -14.46 24.70 -23.99
CA GLY A 333 -13.81 23.73 -24.89
C GLY A 333 -13.76 24.09 -26.38
N VAL A 334 -14.23 25.26 -26.82
CA VAL A 334 -14.18 25.64 -28.24
C VAL A 334 -13.70 27.09 -28.39
N GLN A 335 -12.42 27.27 -28.74
CA GLN A 335 -11.90 28.52 -29.29
C GLN A 335 -11.98 28.47 -30.81
N MET A 336 -12.95 29.19 -31.41
CA MET A 336 -12.69 30.36 -32.27
C MET A 336 -13.93 30.75 -33.08
N SER A 337 -14.23 32.04 -32.99
CA SER A 337 -15.12 32.84 -33.86
C SER A 337 -16.61 32.52 -33.76
N PHE A 338 -17.36 33.37 -33.04
CA PHE A 338 -18.45 34.21 -33.56
C PHE A 338 -19.25 34.78 -32.37
N LEU A 339 -19.33 36.12 -32.33
CA LEU A 339 -20.18 36.97 -31.48
C LEU A 339 -19.74 37.15 -30.02
N ALA A 340 -19.43 38.41 -29.67
CA ALA A 340 -19.39 38.88 -28.30
C ALA A 340 -20.72 38.52 -27.61
N PRO A 341 -20.73 38.18 -26.30
CA PRO A 341 -21.99 38.02 -25.61
C PRO A 341 -22.69 39.38 -25.63
N GLU A 342 -23.80 39.47 -26.37
CA GLU A 342 -24.70 40.61 -26.24
C GLU A 342 -25.16 40.64 -24.78
N THR A 343 -24.59 41.58 -24.03
CA THR A 343 -25.12 41.96 -22.73
C THR A 343 -26.56 42.39 -22.97
N HIS A 344 -27.50 41.66 -22.39
CA HIS A 344 -28.92 41.97 -22.52
C HIS A 344 -29.13 43.45 -22.15
N PRO A 345 -29.80 44.28 -22.98
CA PRO A 345 -29.86 45.74 -22.79
C PRO A 345 -30.29 46.19 -21.38
N LEU A 346 -31.13 45.39 -20.71
CA LEU A 346 -31.55 45.59 -19.33
C LEU A 346 -30.40 45.55 -18.31
N VAL A 347 -29.37 44.75 -18.55
CA VAL A 347 -28.22 44.58 -17.64
C VAL A 347 -27.32 45.81 -17.68
N GLU A 348 -27.19 46.45 -18.84
CA GLU A 348 -26.47 47.74 -18.95
C GLU A 348 -27.26 48.87 -18.31
N GLU A 349 -28.58 48.93 -18.55
CA GLU A 349 -29.45 49.96 -17.96
C GLU A 349 -29.50 49.89 -16.43
N ILE A 350 -29.42 48.70 -15.84
CA ILE A 350 -29.31 48.53 -14.38
C ILE A 350 -27.94 48.97 -13.86
N LYS A 351 -26.86 48.74 -14.60
CA LYS A 351 -25.51 49.15 -14.20
C LYS A 351 -25.30 50.66 -14.23
N GLU A 352 -25.98 51.35 -15.14
CA GLU A 352 -25.94 52.82 -15.27
C GLU A 352 -26.90 53.54 -14.32
N LEU A 353 -27.71 52.80 -13.56
CA LEU A 353 -28.70 53.36 -12.65
C LEU A 353 -28.03 53.80 -11.34
N ASP A 354 -27.94 55.11 -11.14
CA ASP A 354 -27.54 55.67 -9.84
C ASP A 354 -28.73 55.65 -8.88
N VAL A 355 -28.73 54.65 -8.00
CA VAL A 355 -29.83 54.39 -7.06
C VAL A 355 -29.87 55.44 -5.94
N ASP A 356 -28.73 56.05 -5.61
CA ASP A 356 -28.59 56.97 -4.49
C ASP A 356 -29.16 58.38 -4.79
N SER A 357 -29.38 58.71 -6.06
CA SER A 357 -29.94 59.99 -6.50
C SER A 357 -31.42 59.96 -6.84
N LEU A 358 -32.09 58.80 -6.75
CA LEU A 358 -33.50 58.65 -7.10
C LEU A 358 -34.42 58.92 -5.90
N SER A 359 -35.51 59.66 -6.14
CA SER A 359 -36.58 59.74 -5.14
C SER A 359 -37.32 58.39 -5.03
N PRO A 360 -37.92 58.06 -3.87
CA PRO A 360 -38.59 56.77 -3.68
C PRO A 360 -39.68 56.46 -4.72
N LEU A 361 -40.37 57.48 -5.23
CA LEU A 361 -41.41 57.33 -6.26
C LEU A 361 -40.80 57.02 -7.64
N GLU A 362 -39.66 57.62 -7.97
CA GLU A 362 -38.95 57.40 -9.24
C GLU A 362 -38.29 56.03 -9.29
N ALA A 363 -37.71 55.58 -8.17
CA ALA A 363 -37.17 54.24 -8.02
C ALA A 363 -38.25 53.17 -8.24
N LEU A 364 -39.43 53.35 -7.66
CA LEU A 364 -40.56 52.42 -7.82
C LEU A 364 -41.07 52.37 -9.27
N ASN A 365 -41.16 53.52 -9.93
CA ASN A 365 -41.55 53.61 -11.33
C ASN A 365 -40.51 53.00 -12.28
N LYS A 366 -39.21 53.19 -12.01
CA LYS A 366 -38.14 52.56 -12.79
C LYS A 366 -38.12 51.04 -12.61
N LEU A 367 -38.31 50.53 -11.39
CA LEU A 367 -38.44 49.10 -11.13
C LEU A 367 -39.64 48.49 -11.85
N TYR A 368 -40.77 49.20 -11.90
CA TYR A 368 -41.94 48.75 -12.64
C TYR A 368 -41.67 48.63 -14.14
N LYS A 369 -40.99 49.62 -14.74
CA LYS A 369 -40.58 49.58 -16.16
C LYS A 369 -39.59 48.47 -16.47
N LEU A 370 -38.61 48.24 -15.60
CA LEU A 370 -37.64 47.15 -15.75
C LEU A 370 -38.33 45.78 -15.68
N LYS A 371 -39.29 45.61 -14.77
CA LYS A 371 -40.10 44.37 -14.67
C LYS A 371 -40.94 44.13 -15.92
N GLN A 372 -41.55 45.17 -16.48
CA GLN A 372 -42.38 45.06 -17.67
C GLN A 372 -41.55 44.66 -18.89
N ARG A 373 -40.35 45.24 -19.07
CA ARG A 373 -39.41 44.90 -20.16
C ARG A 373 -38.67 43.57 -19.97
N ALA A 374 -38.65 43.01 -18.76
CA ALA A 374 -38.11 41.67 -18.50
C ALA A 374 -39.15 40.56 -18.71
N MET A 375 -40.43 40.92 -18.84
CA MET A 375 -41.54 40.00 -19.12
C MET A 375 -41.94 39.97 -20.59
N GLU A 376 -41.56 40.99 -21.37
CA GLU A 376 -41.49 40.96 -22.84
C GLU A 376 -40.25 40.22 -23.30
#